data_AF-M3JDJ4-F1
#
_entry.id   AF-M3JDJ4-F1
#
_cell.length_a   1.000
_cell.length_b   1.000
_cell.length_c   1.000
_cell.angle_alpha   90.00
_cell.angle_beta   90.00
_cell.angle_gamma   90.00
#
_symmetry.space_group_name_H-M   'P 1'
#
loop_
_entity.id
_entity.type
_entity.pdbx_description
1 polymer ?
#
loop_
_entity_poly.entity_id
_entity_poly.type
_entity_poly.pdbx_seq_one_letter_code
_entity_poly.pdbx_strand_id
1 'polypeptide(L)'
;HMFIVLTTALDSKILAPALTNSLTPIREMTLEEREKLLASWRDSPLSPKRRLFRLVSSLTLVTFVRLASELHLKATHYPGRDLREKAYDTQEIDPFRYEFLDKPQIDGAELHLPDIDVLIIGSGAGAGVVAHTLANEGYKSLVLEKGTYFSPSELNFNDKDGTAELYQGGGTLATLNQQLFILAGSTFGGGTTVNWSACLKTPFKVRKEWYDDYGIEFVANESYDKAQDYVWKQMGASAEGITHSLANEVVIEGGKKLGYKSKAADQNSGGHPHHPCGFCHLG
;
A
#
# COMPACT_ATOMS: atom_id res chain seq x y z
N HIS A 1 -20.52 -0.48 18.90
CA HIS A 1 -20.65 -0.34 20.38
C HIS A 1 -19.50 0.45 21.01
N MET A 2 -18.23 0.03 20.92
CA MET A 2 -17.12 0.71 21.61
C MET A 2 -16.92 2.18 21.18
N PHE A 3 -17.09 2.50 19.90
CA PHE A 3 -16.99 3.87 19.40
C PHE A 3 -18.02 4.82 20.01
N ILE A 4 -19.28 4.37 20.09
CA ILE A 4 -20.38 5.15 20.68
C ILE A 4 -20.10 5.39 22.17
N VAL A 5 -19.67 4.36 22.91
CA VAL A 5 -19.31 4.49 24.33
C VAL A 5 -18.19 5.51 24.53
N LEU A 6 -17.17 5.48 23.66
CA LEU A 6 -16.05 6.42 23.74
C LEU A 6 -16.47 7.85 23.44
N THR A 7 -17.25 8.09 22.38
CA THR A 7 -17.72 9.44 22.04
C THR A 7 -18.68 9.98 23.10
N THR A 8 -19.57 9.14 23.65
CA THR A 8 -20.42 9.52 24.79
C THR A 8 -19.60 9.86 26.04
N ALA A 9 -18.53 9.11 26.33
CA ALA A 9 -17.64 9.42 27.45
C ALA A 9 -16.91 10.76 27.27
N LEU A 10 -16.46 11.06 26.05
CA LEU A 10 -15.80 12.32 25.70
C LEU A 10 -16.74 13.54 25.68
N ASP A 11 -18.03 13.33 25.48
CA ASP A 11 -19.07 14.38 25.51
C ASP A 11 -19.66 14.59 26.92
N SER A 12 -19.31 13.74 27.89
CA SER A 12 -19.81 13.80 29.26
C SER A 12 -18.98 14.76 30.13
N LYS A 13 -19.63 15.73 30.77
CA LYS A 13 -19.00 16.62 31.77
C LYS A 13 -18.44 15.88 33.00
N ILE A 14 -18.88 14.63 33.21
CA ILE A 14 -18.46 13.80 34.35
C ILE A 14 -17.31 12.87 33.97
N LEU A 15 -17.37 12.25 32.77
CA LEU A 15 -16.39 11.23 32.34
C LEU A 15 -15.23 11.82 31.53
N ALA A 16 -15.48 12.89 30.76
CA ALA A 16 -14.47 13.50 29.91
C ALA A 16 -13.22 13.96 30.68
N PRO A 17 -13.28 14.54 31.90
CA PRO A 17 -12.10 15.06 32.58
C PRO A 17 -10.99 14.03 32.81
N ALA A 18 -11.33 12.74 32.98
CA ALA A 18 -10.34 11.66 33.11
C ALA A 18 -9.50 11.48 31.83
N LEU A 19 -10.10 11.77 30.67
CA LEU A 19 -9.46 11.69 29.36
C LEU A 19 -8.88 13.04 28.95
N THR A 20 -9.61 14.14 29.13
CA THR A 20 -9.29 15.47 28.61
C THR A 20 -8.45 16.33 29.54
N ASN A 21 -8.37 15.98 30.83
CA ASN A 21 -7.86 16.86 31.89
C ASN A 21 -8.57 18.23 31.93
N SER A 22 -9.81 18.32 31.42
CA SER A 22 -10.59 19.56 31.37
C SER A 22 -12.06 19.29 31.70
N LEU A 23 -12.68 20.23 32.42
CA LEU A 23 -14.13 20.24 32.68
C LEU A 23 -14.94 20.80 31.50
N THR A 24 -14.27 21.49 30.57
CA THR A 24 -14.87 21.99 29.34
C THR A 24 -15.12 20.80 28.40
N PRO A 25 -16.35 20.52 27.97
CA PRO A 25 -16.63 19.51 26.94
C PRO A 25 -15.89 19.81 25.65
N ILE A 26 -15.45 18.78 24.91
CA ILE A 26 -14.69 18.96 23.66
C ILE A 26 -15.44 19.84 22.64
N ARG A 27 -16.77 19.72 22.56
CA ARG A 27 -17.61 20.54 21.67
C ARG A 27 -17.60 22.04 22.02
N GLU A 28 -17.36 22.38 23.28
CA GLU A 28 -17.30 23.75 23.80
C GLU A 28 -15.87 24.33 23.75
N MET A 29 -14.85 23.49 23.53
CA MET A 29 -13.47 23.93 23.35
C MET A 29 -13.27 24.66 22.01
N THR A 30 -12.43 25.70 22.05
CA THR A 30 -11.84 26.37 20.89
C THR A 30 -10.93 25.42 20.10
N LEU A 31 -10.55 25.82 18.88
CA LEU A 31 -9.62 25.02 18.06
C LEU A 31 -8.26 24.84 18.76
N GLU A 32 -7.71 25.92 19.32
CA GLU A 32 -6.42 25.89 20.03
C GLU A 32 -6.45 24.95 21.26
N GLU A 33 -7.55 24.94 22.00
CA GLU A 33 -7.75 24.02 23.13
C GLU A 33 -7.84 22.56 22.68
N ARG A 34 -8.53 22.29 21.56
CA ARG A 34 -8.60 20.94 20.97
C ARG A 34 -7.23 20.47 20.49
N GLU A 35 -6.43 21.35 19.89
CA GLU A 35 -5.06 21.04 19.47
C GLU A 35 -4.17 20.69 20.67
N LYS A 36 -4.21 21.51 21.74
CA LYS A 36 -3.49 21.24 22.99
C LYS A 36 -3.95 19.92 23.63
N LEU A 37 -5.24 19.64 23.62
CA LEU A 37 -5.81 18.38 24.11
C LEU A 37 -5.25 17.18 23.33
N LEU A 38 -5.30 17.22 22.00
CA LEU A 38 -4.78 16.13 21.16
C LEU A 38 -3.27 15.94 21.36
N ALA A 39 -2.49 17.03 21.48
CA ALA A 39 -1.07 16.95 21.82
C ALA A 39 -0.85 16.29 23.20
N SER A 40 -1.67 16.64 24.19
CA SER A 40 -1.59 16.03 25.53
C SER A 40 -1.86 14.51 25.50
N TRP A 41 -2.72 14.03 24.60
CA TRP A 41 -2.97 12.61 24.42
C TRP A 41 -1.80 11.92 23.70
N ARG A 42 -1.27 12.54 22.65
CA ARG A 42 -0.11 12.05 21.88
C ARG A 42 1.12 11.84 22.78
N ASP A 43 1.41 12.81 23.63
CA ASP A 43 2.63 12.87 24.43
C ASP A 43 2.44 12.33 25.87
N SER A 44 1.25 11.79 26.17
CA SER A 44 0.94 11.29 27.50
C SER A 44 1.84 10.12 27.90
N PRO A 45 2.29 10.02 29.17
CA PRO A 45 2.96 8.82 29.68
C PRO A 45 2.00 7.61 29.75
N LEU A 46 0.69 7.84 29.76
CA LEU A 46 -0.34 6.80 29.84
C LEU A 46 -0.63 6.21 28.46
N SER A 47 -0.35 4.91 28.29
CA SER A 47 -0.63 4.16 27.06
C SER A 47 -2.08 4.29 26.55
N PRO A 48 -3.12 4.26 27.41
CA PRO A 48 -4.50 4.46 26.97
C PRO A 48 -4.75 5.81 26.28
N LYS A 49 -4.15 6.90 26.76
CA LYS A 49 -4.29 8.24 26.14
C LYS A 49 -3.61 8.31 24.77
N ARG A 50 -2.42 7.71 24.63
CA ARG A 50 -1.74 7.61 23.33
C ARG A 50 -2.52 6.77 22.32
N ARG A 51 -3.18 5.69 22.77
CA ARG A 51 -4.08 4.89 21.92
C ARG A 51 -5.30 5.69 21.47
N LEU A 52 -5.88 6.48 22.38
CA LEU A 52 -6.99 7.37 22.07
C LEU A 52 -6.62 8.40 20.99
N PHE A 53 -5.46 9.05 21.13
CA PHE A 53 -4.92 9.94 20.10
C PHE A 53 -4.83 9.25 18.74
N ARG A 54 -4.14 8.09 18.68
CA ARG A 54 -3.99 7.35 17.41
C ARG A 54 -5.34 7.00 16.79
N LEU A 55 -6.30 6.52 17.59
CA LEU A 55 -7.63 6.18 17.09
C LEU A 55 -8.35 7.41 16.50
N VAL A 56 -8.37 8.54 17.22
CA VAL A 56 -9.05 9.76 16.75
C VAL A 56 -8.35 10.34 15.52
N SER A 57 -7.02 10.42 15.52
CA SER A 57 -6.23 10.90 14.38
C SER A 57 -6.40 10.01 13.15
N SER A 58 -6.29 8.69 13.30
CA SER A 58 -6.46 7.74 12.19
C SER A 58 -7.87 7.81 11.62
N LEU A 59 -8.91 7.82 12.45
CA LEU A 59 -10.29 7.92 11.96
C LEU A 59 -10.54 9.24 11.25
N THR A 60 -10.01 10.35 11.78
CA THR A 60 -10.13 11.67 11.16
C THR A 60 -9.46 11.69 9.80
N LEU A 61 -8.21 11.23 9.71
CA LEU A 61 -7.46 11.20 8.44
C LEU A 61 -8.10 10.27 7.42
N VAL A 62 -8.52 9.07 7.81
CA VAL A 62 -9.17 8.11 6.90
C VAL A 62 -10.50 8.66 6.40
N THR A 63 -11.32 9.24 7.29
CA THR A 63 -12.60 9.85 6.91
C THR A 63 -12.35 11.03 5.98
N PHE A 64 -11.37 11.87 6.32
CA PHE A 64 -11.02 13.03 5.54
C PHE A 64 -10.52 12.64 4.14
N VAL A 65 -9.56 11.72 4.01
CA VAL A 65 -9.05 11.29 2.70
C VAL A 65 -10.15 10.66 1.84
N ARG A 66 -11.06 9.88 2.42
CA ARG A 66 -12.11 9.17 1.67
C ARG A 66 -13.33 10.02 1.32
N LEU A 67 -13.66 10.99 2.16
CA LEU A 67 -14.86 11.82 2.03
C LEU A 67 -14.52 13.29 1.74
N ALA A 68 -13.24 13.63 1.57
CA ALA A 68 -12.81 14.96 1.20
C ALA A 68 -13.53 15.38 -0.09
N SER A 69 -14.07 16.59 -0.08
CA SER A 69 -14.66 17.18 -1.26
C SER A 69 -13.60 17.48 -2.32
N GLU A 70 -14.03 17.60 -3.58
CA GLU A 70 -13.24 18.12 -4.70
C GLU A 70 -12.50 19.44 -4.38
N LEU A 71 -13.07 20.29 -3.52
CA LEU A 71 -12.43 21.54 -3.10
C LEU A 71 -11.10 21.29 -2.36
N HIS A 72 -11.03 20.22 -1.58
CA HIS A 72 -9.80 19.84 -0.88
C HIS A 72 -8.75 19.34 -1.86
N LEU A 73 -9.14 18.46 -2.80
CA LEU A 73 -8.23 17.96 -3.83
C LEU A 73 -7.62 19.13 -4.63
N LYS A 74 -8.45 20.10 -5.01
CA LYS A 74 -8.00 21.35 -5.65
C LYS A 74 -7.04 22.16 -4.78
N ALA A 75 -7.34 22.29 -3.49
CA ALA A 75 -6.51 23.05 -2.55
C ALA A 75 -5.13 22.40 -2.31
N THR A 76 -5.04 21.07 -2.36
CA THR A 76 -3.77 20.33 -2.22
C THR A 76 -3.09 20.08 -3.56
N HIS A 77 -3.67 20.56 -4.67
CA HIS A 77 -3.25 20.21 -6.03
C HIS A 77 -3.18 18.69 -6.25
N TYR A 78 -4.02 17.94 -5.53
CA TYR A 78 -4.21 16.52 -5.77
C TYR A 78 -5.18 16.39 -6.95
N PRO A 79 -4.76 15.78 -8.06
CA PRO A 79 -5.54 15.76 -9.29
C PRO A 79 -6.64 14.68 -9.29
N GLY A 80 -6.71 13.81 -8.29
CA GLY A 80 -7.74 12.78 -8.21
C GLY A 80 -7.70 11.85 -9.42
N ARG A 81 -8.88 11.60 -10.02
CA ARG A 81 -9.04 10.68 -11.16
C ARG A 81 -8.57 11.27 -12.50
N ASP A 82 -8.54 12.61 -12.64
CA ASP A 82 -8.36 13.30 -13.92
C ASP A 82 -7.02 13.05 -14.62
N LEU A 83 -5.93 12.87 -13.86
CA LEU A 83 -4.60 12.65 -14.47
C LEU A 83 -4.51 11.29 -15.16
N ARG A 84 -5.24 10.28 -14.68
CA ARG A 84 -5.05 8.91 -15.14
C ARG A 84 -5.91 8.58 -16.35
N GLU A 85 -7.14 9.07 -16.42
CA GLU A 85 -7.98 8.96 -17.63
C GLU A 85 -7.22 9.51 -18.85
N LYS A 86 -6.62 10.70 -18.70
CA LYS A 86 -5.78 11.31 -19.75
C LYS A 86 -4.52 10.51 -20.09
N ALA A 87 -3.92 9.82 -19.12
CA ALA A 87 -2.75 9.00 -19.37
C ALA A 87 -3.09 7.73 -20.18
N TYR A 88 -4.32 7.23 -20.06
CA TYR A 88 -4.81 6.06 -20.81
C TYR A 88 -5.42 6.42 -22.17
N ASP A 89 -5.80 7.68 -22.42
CA ASP A 89 -6.38 8.12 -23.70
C ASP A 89 -5.54 7.70 -24.93
N THR A 90 -4.22 7.66 -24.77
CA THR A 90 -3.28 7.30 -25.85
C THR A 90 -2.68 5.91 -25.71
N GLN A 91 -3.06 5.14 -24.68
CA GLN A 91 -2.48 3.83 -24.40
C GLN A 91 -3.30 2.73 -25.06
N GLU A 92 -2.64 1.86 -25.84
CA GLU A 92 -3.27 0.63 -26.32
C GLU A 92 -3.44 -0.32 -25.12
N ILE A 93 -4.70 -0.59 -24.76
CA ILE A 93 -5.03 -1.45 -23.63
C ILE A 93 -4.93 -2.90 -24.09
N ASP A 94 -4.15 -3.70 -23.37
CA ASP A 94 -4.10 -5.15 -23.59
C ASP A 94 -5.52 -5.75 -23.40
N PRO A 95 -6.10 -6.36 -24.46
CA PRO A 95 -7.42 -6.96 -24.37
C PRO A 95 -7.42 -8.26 -23.54
N PHE A 96 -6.25 -8.79 -23.16
CA PHE A 96 -6.14 -10.02 -22.39
C PHE A 96 -6.92 -9.94 -21.08
N ARG A 97 -7.63 -11.01 -20.75
CA ARG A 97 -8.37 -11.18 -19.51
C ARG A 97 -8.09 -12.58 -18.97
N TYR A 98 -7.92 -12.68 -17.66
CA TYR A 98 -7.82 -13.97 -17.01
C TYR A 98 -9.20 -14.64 -16.97
N GLU A 99 -9.21 -15.94 -17.25
CA GLU A 99 -10.37 -16.79 -17.03
C GLU A 99 -10.28 -17.41 -15.62
N PHE A 100 -11.38 -17.35 -14.88
CA PHE A 100 -11.45 -17.87 -13.51
C PHE A 100 -12.41 -19.05 -13.44
N LEU A 101 -12.01 -20.08 -12.70
CA LEU A 101 -12.92 -21.14 -12.29
C LEU A 101 -13.88 -20.61 -11.22
N ASP A 102 -15.13 -21.06 -11.28
CA ASP A 102 -16.09 -20.74 -10.23
C ASP A 102 -15.64 -21.31 -8.89
N LYS A 103 -15.66 -20.46 -7.86
CA LYS A 103 -15.44 -20.92 -6.49
C LYS A 103 -16.56 -21.86 -6.04
N PRO A 104 -16.29 -22.86 -5.18
CA PRO A 104 -17.34 -23.64 -4.56
C PRO A 104 -18.34 -22.74 -3.81
N GLN A 105 -19.63 -23.00 -3.98
CA GLN A 105 -20.71 -22.16 -3.41
C GLN A 105 -21.21 -22.65 -2.05
N ILE A 106 -20.74 -23.82 -1.59
CA ILE A 106 -21.19 -24.46 -0.36
C ILE A 106 -19.95 -24.70 0.52
N ASP A 107 -20.08 -24.37 1.81
CA ASP A 107 -19.03 -24.62 2.78
C ASP A 107 -18.75 -26.12 2.92
N GLY A 108 -17.46 -26.48 2.93
CA GLY A 108 -17.02 -27.88 2.99
C GLY A 108 -17.10 -28.63 1.66
N ALA A 109 -17.44 -27.96 0.55
CA ALA A 109 -17.36 -28.56 -0.77
C ALA A 109 -15.90 -28.92 -1.13
N GLU A 110 -15.71 -30.12 -1.67
CA GLU A 110 -14.43 -30.58 -2.19
C GLU A 110 -14.37 -30.34 -3.69
N LEU A 111 -13.31 -29.65 -4.15
CA LEU A 111 -13.07 -29.40 -5.56
C LEU A 111 -12.01 -30.36 -6.07
N HIS A 112 -12.39 -31.26 -6.98
CA HIS A 112 -11.48 -32.20 -7.61
C HIS A 112 -11.08 -31.70 -9.01
N LEU A 113 -9.86 -31.18 -9.14
CA LEU A 113 -9.27 -30.74 -10.41
C LEU A 113 -8.14 -31.70 -10.80
N PRO A 114 -8.40 -32.68 -11.70
CA PRO A 114 -7.33 -33.52 -12.22
C PRO A 114 -6.37 -32.69 -13.09
N ASP A 115 -5.18 -33.22 -13.35
CA ASP A 115 -4.18 -32.64 -14.25
C ASP A 115 -3.64 -31.26 -13.84
N ILE A 116 -3.54 -31.00 -12.54
CA ILE A 116 -2.80 -29.85 -11.97
C ILE A 116 -1.50 -30.37 -11.36
N ASP A 117 -0.38 -29.80 -11.78
CA ASP A 117 0.95 -30.18 -11.28
C ASP A 117 1.33 -29.37 -10.03
N VAL A 118 0.95 -28.09 -9.98
CA VAL A 118 1.37 -27.16 -8.93
C VAL A 118 0.20 -26.29 -8.45
N LEU A 119 0.07 -26.17 -7.13
CA LEU A 119 -0.83 -25.23 -6.48
C LEU A 119 -0.05 -24.01 -5.98
N ILE A 120 -0.45 -22.83 -6.43
CA ILE A 120 0.12 -21.53 -6.03
C ILE A 120 -0.93 -20.78 -5.22
N ILE A 121 -0.63 -20.48 -3.95
CA ILE A 121 -1.54 -19.79 -3.05
C ILE A 121 -1.15 -18.30 -2.95
N GLY A 122 -2.04 -17.44 -3.43
CA GLY A 122 -1.85 -16.01 -3.63
C GLY A 122 -1.33 -15.68 -5.02
N SER A 123 -1.70 -14.51 -5.54
CA SER A 123 -1.32 -14.01 -6.87
C SER A 123 -0.29 -12.87 -6.82
N GLY A 124 0.41 -12.70 -5.69
CA GLY A 124 1.35 -11.60 -5.46
C GLY A 124 2.65 -11.66 -6.27
N ALA A 125 3.60 -10.75 -5.96
CA ALA A 125 4.90 -10.62 -6.64
C ALA A 125 5.63 -11.96 -6.88
N GLY A 126 5.72 -12.80 -5.84
CA GLY A 126 6.39 -14.10 -5.94
C GLY A 126 5.63 -15.09 -6.81
N ALA A 127 4.30 -15.08 -6.77
CA ALA A 127 3.46 -15.98 -7.53
C ALA A 127 3.57 -15.72 -9.04
N GLY A 128 3.65 -14.45 -9.46
CA GLY A 128 3.86 -14.11 -10.88
C GLY A 128 5.15 -14.72 -11.45
N VAL A 129 6.25 -14.63 -10.69
CA VAL A 129 7.54 -15.23 -11.10
C VAL A 129 7.46 -16.76 -11.13
N VAL A 130 6.88 -17.38 -10.11
CA VAL A 130 6.75 -18.84 -10.02
C VAL A 130 5.86 -19.38 -11.15
N ALA A 131 4.68 -18.79 -11.35
CA ALA A 131 3.74 -19.19 -12.38
C ALA A 131 4.34 -19.05 -13.79
N HIS A 132 5.03 -17.93 -14.06
CA HIS A 132 5.71 -17.71 -15.34
C HIS A 132 6.79 -18.77 -15.62
N THR A 133 7.66 -19.04 -14.64
CA THR A 133 8.74 -20.02 -14.79
C THR A 133 8.18 -21.43 -15.01
N LEU A 134 7.21 -21.86 -14.19
CA LEU A 134 6.59 -23.19 -14.30
C LEU A 134 5.84 -23.36 -15.62
N ALA A 135 5.11 -22.34 -16.07
CA ALA A 135 4.40 -22.40 -17.35
C ALA A 135 5.37 -22.55 -18.54
N ASN A 136 6.52 -21.87 -18.51
CA ASN A 136 7.55 -22.02 -19.55
C ASN A 136 8.20 -23.42 -19.56
N GLU A 137 8.17 -24.14 -18.44
CA GLU A 137 8.61 -25.53 -18.33
C GLU A 137 7.49 -26.54 -18.66
N GLY A 138 6.28 -26.06 -18.98
CA GLY A 138 5.15 -26.90 -19.39
C GLY A 138 4.28 -27.41 -18.24
N TYR A 139 4.50 -26.96 -17.01
CA TYR A 139 3.67 -27.32 -15.87
C TYR A 139 2.32 -26.60 -15.88
N LYS A 140 1.26 -27.33 -15.51
CA LYS A 140 -0.08 -26.79 -15.27
C LYS A 140 -0.21 -26.33 -13.83
N SER A 141 -0.28 -25.02 -13.63
CA SER A 141 -0.41 -24.41 -12.31
C SER A 141 -1.84 -23.92 -12.05
N LEU A 142 -2.35 -24.16 -10.83
CA LEU A 142 -3.56 -23.53 -10.31
C LEU A 142 -3.18 -22.41 -9.35
N VAL A 143 -3.60 -21.17 -9.64
CA VAL A 143 -3.40 -20.02 -8.76
C VAL A 143 -4.69 -19.76 -7.98
N LEU A 144 -4.60 -19.73 -6.65
CA LEU A 144 -5.70 -19.38 -5.77
C LEU A 144 -5.50 -17.99 -5.19
N GLU A 145 -6.44 -17.07 -5.45
CA GLU A 145 -6.43 -15.72 -4.90
C GLU A 145 -7.72 -15.45 -4.13
N LYS A 146 -7.61 -14.81 -2.97
CA LYS A 146 -8.78 -14.40 -2.16
C LYS A 146 -9.38 -13.08 -2.64
N GLY A 147 -8.55 -12.24 -3.25
CA GLY A 147 -8.92 -10.94 -3.79
C GLY A 147 -9.60 -11.04 -5.16
N THR A 148 -10.15 -9.91 -5.58
CA THR A 148 -10.82 -9.78 -6.88
C THR A 148 -9.81 -9.43 -7.96
N TYR A 149 -9.98 -9.96 -9.17
CA TYR A 149 -9.29 -9.47 -10.36
C TYR A 149 -10.03 -8.28 -10.94
N PHE A 150 -9.30 -7.19 -11.18
CA PHE A 150 -9.76 -6.03 -11.92
C PHE A 150 -8.89 -5.89 -13.16
N SER A 151 -9.50 -5.82 -14.33
CA SER A 151 -8.80 -5.39 -15.53
C SER A 151 -8.44 -3.90 -15.43
N PRO A 152 -7.44 -3.43 -16.20
CA PRO A 152 -7.05 -2.01 -16.17
C PRO A 152 -8.21 -1.03 -16.39
N SER A 153 -9.21 -1.41 -17.20
CA SER A 153 -10.42 -0.61 -17.46
C SER A 153 -11.44 -0.59 -16.33
N GLU A 154 -11.35 -1.50 -15.36
CA GLU A 154 -12.29 -1.59 -14.22
C GLU A 154 -11.78 -0.82 -12.99
N LEU A 155 -10.50 -0.44 -12.97
CA LEU A 155 -9.92 0.35 -11.89
C LEU A 155 -10.46 1.79 -11.96
N ASN A 156 -11.13 2.23 -10.90
CA ASN A 156 -11.83 3.52 -10.84
C ASN A 156 -11.00 4.66 -10.20
N PHE A 157 -9.83 4.34 -9.64
CA PHE A 157 -8.88 5.28 -9.03
C PHE A 157 -9.47 6.20 -7.96
N ASN A 158 -10.53 5.75 -7.30
CA ASN A 158 -11.13 6.45 -6.19
C ASN A 158 -10.53 6.01 -4.87
N ASP A 159 -10.12 6.94 -4.02
CA ASP A 159 -9.56 6.57 -2.72
C ASP A 159 -10.55 5.79 -1.83
N LYS A 160 -11.85 6.08 -1.89
CA LYS A 160 -12.85 5.34 -1.09
C LYS A 160 -13.04 3.92 -1.63
N ASP A 161 -13.37 3.78 -2.90
CA ASP A 161 -13.70 2.48 -3.50
C ASP A 161 -12.43 1.64 -3.68
N GLY A 162 -11.37 2.21 -4.24
CA GLY A 162 -10.08 1.54 -4.43
C GLY A 162 -9.43 1.10 -3.12
N THR A 163 -9.49 1.87 -2.02
CA THR A 163 -8.99 1.36 -0.73
C THR A 163 -9.84 0.22 -0.19
N ALA A 164 -11.16 0.23 -0.41
CA ALA A 164 -12.06 -0.83 0.04
C ALA A 164 -11.87 -2.13 -0.77
N GLU A 165 -11.65 -2.02 -2.07
CA GLU A 165 -11.57 -3.15 -3.01
C GLU A 165 -10.16 -3.73 -3.11
N LEU A 166 -9.11 -2.91 -3.06
CA LEU A 166 -7.75 -3.33 -3.36
C LEU A 166 -6.91 -3.67 -2.14
N TYR A 167 -7.32 -3.26 -0.93
CA TYR A 167 -6.53 -3.43 0.29
C TYR A 167 -7.21 -4.34 1.30
N GLN A 168 -6.40 -5.16 1.98
CA GLN A 168 -6.83 -5.95 3.12
C GLN A 168 -7.40 -5.05 4.21
N GLY A 169 -8.63 -5.32 4.63
CA GLY A 169 -9.32 -4.56 5.67
C GLY A 169 -9.46 -3.08 5.32
N GLY A 170 -9.55 -2.74 4.03
CA GLY A 170 -9.65 -1.35 3.60
C GLY A 170 -8.41 -0.52 3.92
N GLY A 171 -7.23 -1.13 4.04
CA GLY A 171 -5.99 -0.42 4.41
C GLY A 171 -5.88 -0.06 5.90
N THR A 172 -6.76 -0.60 6.76
CA THR A 172 -6.72 -0.33 8.22
C THR A 172 -6.24 -1.53 9.03
N LEU A 173 -5.44 -2.41 8.44
CA LEU A 173 -4.89 -3.56 9.16
C LEU A 173 -3.85 -3.07 10.19
N ALA A 174 -4.00 -3.52 11.44
CA ALA A 174 -3.12 -3.13 12.54
C ALA A 174 -2.82 -4.33 13.45
N THR A 175 -1.68 -4.26 14.13
CA THR A 175 -1.35 -5.14 15.26
C THR A 175 -2.34 -4.97 16.41
N LEU A 176 -2.53 -6.01 17.23
CA LEU A 176 -3.48 -6.00 18.35
C LEU A 176 -3.31 -4.81 19.32
N ASN A 177 -2.07 -4.33 19.47
CA ASN A 177 -1.72 -3.21 20.35
C ASN A 177 -1.69 -1.85 19.62
N GLN A 178 -1.97 -1.82 18.31
CA GLN A 178 -2.00 -0.66 17.42
C GLN A 178 -0.68 0.14 17.40
N GLN A 179 0.46 -0.57 17.49
CA GLN A 179 1.78 0.04 17.35
C GLN A 179 2.29 -0.02 15.91
N LEU A 180 1.86 -1.02 15.16
CA LEU A 180 2.15 -1.18 13.73
C LEU A 180 0.85 -1.23 12.94
N PHE A 181 0.81 -0.46 11.85
CA PHE A 181 -0.18 -0.53 10.79
C PHE A 181 0.46 -1.21 9.58
N ILE A 182 -0.31 -2.05 8.89
CA ILE A 182 0.15 -2.83 7.74
C ILE A 182 -0.74 -2.44 6.57
N LEU A 183 -0.13 -1.95 5.50
CA LEU A 183 -0.81 -1.80 4.21
C LEU A 183 -0.50 -3.04 3.37
N ALA A 184 -1.53 -3.81 3.06
CA ALA A 184 -1.41 -5.04 2.30
C ALA A 184 -2.48 -5.06 1.20
N GLY A 185 -2.07 -5.33 -0.04
CA GLY A 185 -3.00 -5.57 -1.14
C GLY A 185 -3.81 -6.85 -0.90
N SER A 186 -5.09 -6.82 -1.28
CA SER A 186 -6.02 -7.95 -1.24
C SER A 186 -6.85 -7.98 -2.53
N THR A 187 -6.13 -8.00 -3.64
CA THR A 187 -6.61 -8.00 -5.03
C THR A 187 -5.71 -8.93 -5.84
N PHE A 188 -6.11 -9.30 -7.06
CA PHE A 188 -5.22 -10.05 -7.95
C PHE A 188 -3.93 -9.24 -8.24
N GLY A 189 -2.76 -9.88 -8.14
CA GLY A 189 -1.45 -9.22 -8.09
C GLY A 189 -1.01 -8.82 -6.67
N GLY A 190 -1.91 -8.85 -5.69
CA GLY A 190 -1.62 -8.58 -4.29
C GLY A 190 -0.99 -7.21 -4.05
N GLY A 191 0.14 -7.18 -3.33
CA GLY A 191 0.83 -5.94 -3.01
C GLY A 191 1.44 -5.22 -4.21
N THR A 192 1.68 -5.89 -5.34
CA THR A 192 2.26 -5.23 -6.53
C THR A 192 1.25 -4.34 -7.23
N THR A 193 -0.04 -4.62 -7.08
CA THR A 193 -1.14 -3.82 -7.64
C THR A 193 -1.33 -2.49 -6.92
N VAL A 194 -0.85 -2.34 -5.69
CA VAL A 194 -1.11 -1.17 -4.85
C VAL A 194 0.14 -0.47 -4.33
N ASN A 195 1.32 -0.86 -4.81
CA ASN A 195 2.60 -0.27 -4.38
C ASN A 195 2.95 1.00 -5.17
N TRP A 196 4.16 1.53 -4.95
CA TRP A 196 4.65 2.74 -5.64
C TRP A 196 5.66 2.46 -6.75
N SER A 197 5.63 1.26 -7.36
CA SER A 197 6.48 0.84 -8.49
C SER A 197 7.99 0.85 -8.26
N ALA A 198 8.47 1.41 -7.15
CA ALA A 198 9.87 1.56 -6.83
C ALA A 198 10.56 0.19 -6.70
N CYS A 199 11.62 0.01 -7.47
CA CYS A 199 12.43 -1.18 -7.51
C CYS A 199 13.78 -0.90 -6.86
N LEU A 200 14.16 -1.74 -5.90
CA LEU A 200 15.43 -1.66 -5.19
C LEU A 200 16.06 -3.05 -5.20
N LYS A 201 17.28 -3.17 -5.75
CA LYS A 201 18.08 -4.38 -5.54
C LYS A 201 18.45 -4.48 -4.07
N THR A 202 18.53 -5.71 -3.57
CA THR A 202 18.88 -5.98 -2.17
C THR A 202 20.27 -5.40 -1.88
N PRO A 203 20.40 -4.40 -1.00
CA PRO A 203 21.68 -3.75 -0.76
C PRO A 203 22.71 -4.72 -0.18
N PHE A 204 23.98 -4.53 -0.53
CA PHE A 204 25.08 -5.38 -0.04
C PHE A 204 25.07 -5.53 1.49
N LYS A 205 24.84 -4.44 2.24
CA LYS A 205 24.81 -4.48 3.71
C LYS A 205 23.74 -5.43 4.24
N VAL A 206 22.56 -5.46 3.61
CA VAL A 206 21.44 -6.34 3.99
C VAL A 206 21.81 -7.80 3.68
N ARG A 207 22.36 -8.07 2.49
CA ARG A 207 22.83 -9.41 2.12
C ARG A 207 23.92 -9.91 3.06
N LYS A 208 24.86 -9.02 3.43
CA LYS A 208 25.93 -9.33 4.37
C LYS A 208 25.40 -9.68 5.76
N GLU A 209 24.45 -8.90 6.28
CA GLU A 209 23.78 -9.19 7.55
C GLU A 209 23.09 -10.57 7.52
N TRP A 210 22.31 -10.85 6.47
CA TRP A 210 21.66 -12.15 6.27
C TRP A 210 22.63 -13.32 6.21
N TYR A 211 23.79 -13.12 5.59
CA TYR A 211 24.83 -14.13 5.50
C TYR A 211 25.56 -14.33 6.84
N ASP A 212 26.13 -13.27 7.40
CA ASP A 212 26.98 -13.33 8.60
C ASP A 212 26.19 -13.73 9.85
N ASP A 213 25.03 -13.11 10.06
CA ASP A 213 24.30 -13.21 11.33
C ASP A 213 23.26 -14.33 11.31
N TYR A 214 22.77 -14.72 10.12
CA TYR A 214 21.68 -15.69 9.96
C TYR A 214 22.04 -16.89 9.07
N GLY A 215 23.25 -16.95 8.51
CA GLY A 215 23.73 -18.11 7.73
C GLY A 215 23.02 -18.34 6.39
N ILE A 216 22.42 -17.30 5.80
CA ILE A 216 21.70 -17.43 4.52
C ILE A 216 22.73 -17.42 3.37
N GLU A 217 23.35 -18.56 3.09
CA GLU A 217 24.43 -18.66 2.09
C GLU A 217 23.98 -18.26 0.67
N PHE A 218 22.73 -18.56 0.30
CA PHE A 218 22.17 -18.23 -1.02
C PHE A 218 22.38 -16.76 -1.39
N VAL A 219 22.26 -15.83 -0.44
CA VAL A 219 22.34 -14.39 -0.73
C VAL A 219 23.76 -13.92 -1.03
N ALA A 220 24.79 -14.71 -0.76
CA ALA A 220 26.17 -14.42 -1.12
C ALA A 220 26.58 -15.03 -2.48
N ASN A 221 25.72 -15.86 -3.08
CA ASN A 221 26.02 -16.56 -4.33
C ASN A 221 25.68 -15.74 -5.57
N GLU A 222 26.39 -16.00 -6.67
CA GLU A 222 26.15 -15.39 -7.99
C GLU A 222 24.73 -15.71 -8.52
N SER A 223 24.16 -16.84 -8.12
CA SER A 223 22.78 -17.21 -8.48
C SER A 223 21.74 -16.21 -7.95
N TYR A 224 21.99 -15.58 -6.80
CA TYR A 224 21.12 -14.53 -6.28
C TYR A 224 21.16 -13.27 -7.15
N ASP A 225 22.35 -12.90 -7.64
CA ASP A 225 22.52 -11.77 -8.55
C ASP A 225 21.85 -12.05 -9.90
N LYS A 226 22.03 -13.25 -10.45
CA LYS A 226 21.32 -13.70 -11.66
C LYS A 226 19.80 -13.69 -11.49
N ALA A 227 19.28 -14.12 -10.34
CA ALA A 227 17.86 -14.08 -10.05
C ALA A 227 17.31 -12.64 -9.98
N GLN A 228 18.04 -11.73 -9.31
CA GLN A 228 17.68 -10.31 -9.29
C GLN A 228 17.69 -9.72 -10.70
N ASP A 229 18.73 -9.96 -11.49
CA ASP A 229 18.86 -9.44 -12.86
C ASP A 229 17.75 -9.98 -13.78
N TYR A 230 17.41 -11.25 -13.64
CA TYR A 230 16.30 -11.86 -14.38
C TYR A 230 14.98 -11.15 -14.08
N VAL A 231 14.60 -11.02 -12.81
CA VAL A 231 13.34 -10.35 -12.41
C VAL A 231 13.36 -8.87 -12.82
N TRP A 232 14.50 -8.19 -12.66
CA TRP A 232 14.66 -6.80 -13.06
C TRP A 232 14.39 -6.58 -14.55
N LYS A 233 14.91 -7.48 -15.39
CA LYS A 233 14.69 -7.47 -16.84
C LYS A 233 13.22 -7.76 -17.18
N GLN A 234 12.61 -8.78 -16.57
CA GLN A 234 11.20 -9.12 -16.83
C GLN A 234 10.25 -7.97 -16.47
N MET A 235 10.51 -7.26 -15.38
CA MET A 235 9.71 -6.10 -14.98
C MET A 235 9.95 -4.84 -15.83
N GLY A 236 11.00 -4.84 -16.66
CA GLY A 236 11.46 -3.63 -17.35
C GLY A 236 11.84 -2.51 -16.38
N ALA A 237 12.42 -2.86 -15.22
CA ALA A 237 12.68 -1.89 -14.17
C ALA A 237 13.83 -0.94 -14.56
N SER A 238 13.54 0.37 -14.60
CA SER A 238 14.49 1.39 -15.05
C SER A 238 14.24 2.75 -14.40
N ALA A 239 15.28 3.59 -14.33
CA ALA A 239 15.15 5.00 -14.00
C ALA A 239 15.01 5.90 -15.25
N GLU A 240 15.04 5.32 -16.45
CA GLU A 240 14.82 6.03 -17.70
C GLU A 240 13.39 6.59 -17.77
N GLY A 241 13.24 7.81 -18.28
CA GLY A 241 11.94 8.47 -18.39
C GLY A 241 11.39 9.07 -17.08
N ILE A 242 12.07 8.88 -15.94
CA ILE A 242 11.64 9.48 -14.67
C ILE A 242 11.79 11.00 -14.74
N THR A 243 10.66 11.68 -14.54
CA THR A 243 10.59 13.13 -14.34
C THR A 243 10.29 13.40 -12.87
N HIS A 244 11.19 14.09 -12.17
CA HIS A 244 10.99 14.42 -10.76
C HIS A 244 10.03 15.59 -10.60
N SER A 245 9.22 15.56 -9.54
CA SER A 245 8.47 16.73 -9.10
C SER A 245 9.43 17.76 -8.51
N LEU A 246 9.01 19.03 -8.46
CA LEU A 246 9.77 20.10 -7.80
C LEU A 246 10.16 19.73 -6.36
N ALA A 247 9.25 19.09 -5.61
CA ALA A 247 9.55 18.62 -4.25
C ALA A 247 10.71 17.61 -4.21
N ASN A 248 10.73 16.66 -5.15
CA ASN A 248 11.83 15.69 -5.27
C ASN A 248 13.14 16.39 -5.68
N GLU A 249 13.09 17.34 -6.61
CA GLU A 249 14.26 18.12 -7.05
C GLU A 249 14.89 18.89 -5.89
N VAL A 250 14.07 19.59 -5.08
CA VAL A 250 14.55 20.33 -3.91
C VAL A 250 15.26 19.41 -2.91
N VAL A 251 14.72 18.21 -2.67
CA VAL A 251 15.35 17.22 -1.78
C VAL A 251 16.67 16.71 -2.37
N ILE A 252 16.72 16.42 -3.66
CA ILE A 252 17.94 15.97 -4.35
C ILE A 252 19.02 17.05 -4.30
N GLU A 253 18.67 18.29 -4.61
CA GLU A 253 19.61 19.42 -4.57
C GLU A 253 20.11 19.72 -3.16
N GLY A 254 19.21 19.74 -2.17
CA GLY A 254 19.57 19.91 -0.76
C GLY A 254 20.50 18.79 -0.29
N GLY A 255 20.19 17.54 -0.65
CA GLY A 255 21.02 16.37 -0.37
C GLY A 255 22.43 16.52 -0.94
N LYS A 256 22.55 16.91 -2.21
CA LYS A 256 23.83 17.17 -2.88
C LYS A 256 24.64 18.26 -2.18
N LYS A 257 24.02 19.39 -1.82
CA LYS A 257 24.69 20.50 -1.10
C LYS A 257 25.24 20.08 0.26
N LEU A 258 24.59 19.11 0.92
CA LEU A 258 25.01 18.56 2.20
C LEU A 258 25.96 17.35 2.07
N GLY A 259 26.32 16.94 0.84
CA GLY A 259 27.22 15.82 0.58
C GLY A 259 26.57 14.43 0.65
N TYR A 260 25.24 14.34 0.65
CA TYR A 260 24.53 13.06 0.60
C TYR A 260 24.51 12.46 -0.81
N LYS A 261 24.55 11.13 -0.88
CA LYS A 261 24.37 10.38 -2.13
C LYS A 261 22.87 10.24 -2.42
N SER A 262 22.45 10.59 -3.63
CA SER A 262 21.08 10.44 -4.12
C SER A 262 21.07 9.78 -5.50
N LYS A 263 20.13 8.88 -5.75
CA LYS A 263 19.85 8.28 -7.06
C LYS A 263 18.33 8.25 -7.25
N ALA A 264 17.84 8.39 -8.48
CA ALA A 264 16.48 8.00 -8.81
C ALA A 264 16.28 6.50 -8.50
N ALA A 265 15.15 6.17 -7.86
CA ALA A 265 14.75 4.78 -7.71
C ALA A 265 14.23 4.28 -9.05
N ASP A 266 14.71 3.13 -9.50
CA ASP A 266 14.20 2.50 -10.71
C ASP A 266 12.72 2.14 -10.50
N GLN A 267 11.91 2.15 -11.55
CA GLN A 267 10.47 1.87 -11.50
C GLN A 267 10.12 0.71 -12.42
N ASN A 268 9.20 -0.19 -12.02
CA ASN A 268 8.70 -1.29 -12.86
C ASN A 268 7.68 -0.81 -13.91
N SER A 269 8.04 0.19 -14.71
CA SER A 269 7.17 0.77 -15.75
C SER A 269 7.12 -0.03 -17.05
N GLY A 270 7.66 -1.25 -17.10
CA GLY A 270 7.72 -2.06 -18.31
C GLY A 270 8.51 -1.41 -19.46
N GLY A 271 9.40 -0.45 -19.15
CA GLY A 271 10.13 0.33 -20.15
C GLY A 271 9.33 1.43 -20.84
N HIS A 272 8.13 1.78 -20.34
CA HIS A 272 7.37 2.90 -20.88
C HIS A 272 8.09 4.24 -20.60
N PRO A 273 8.27 5.10 -21.63
CA PRO A 273 9.10 6.30 -21.52
C PRO A 273 8.50 7.39 -20.62
N HIS A 274 7.18 7.34 -20.40
CA HIS A 274 6.46 8.30 -19.56
C HIS A 274 5.39 7.57 -18.75
N HIS A 275 5.51 7.60 -17.42
CA HIS A 275 4.51 7.08 -16.48
C HIS A 275 3.93 8.21 -15.60
N PRO A 276 3.13 9.14 -16.18
CA PRO A 276 2.69 10.36 -15.49
C PRO A 276 1.45 10.15 -14.61
N CYS A 277 1.16 8.92 -14.16
CA CYS A 277 -0.10 8.62 -13.46
C CYS A 277 -0.27 9.37 -12.13
N GLY A 278 0.82 9.88 -11.54
CA GLY A 278 0.80 10.70 -10.32
C GLY A 278 0.47 9.96 -9.02
N PHE A 279 -0.23 8.82 -9.08
CA PHE A 279 -0.71 8.04 -7.91
C PHE A 279 -0.78 6.54 -8.24
N CYS A 280 0.15 5.75 -7.70
CA CYS A 280 0.25 4.30 -8.00
C CYS A 280 -0.51 3.40 -7.00
N HIS A 281 -1.06 3.95 -5.92
CA HIS A 281 -1.55 3.15 -4.80
C HIS A 281 -2.93 2.52 -4.99
N LEU A 282 -3.60 2.75 -6.13
CA LEU A 282 -4.98 2.32 -6.39
C LEU A 282 -5.10 1.46 -7.66
N GLY A 283 -4.14 0.57 -7.89
CA GLY A 283 -4.05 -0.24 -9.13
C GLY A 283 -3.01 0.29 -10.07
#